data_AF-A0AAD5QJQ0-F1
#
_entry.id   AF-A0AAD5QJQ0-F1
#
_cell.length_a   1.000
_cell.length_b   1.000
_cell.length_c   1.000
_cell.angle_alpha   90.00
_cell.angle_beta   90.00
_cell.angle_gamma   90.00
#
_symmetry.space_group_name_H-M   'P 1'
#
loop_
_entity.id
_entity.type
_entity.pdbx_description
1 polymer ?
#
loop_
_entity_poly.entity_id
_entity_poly.type
_entity_poly.pdbx_seq_one_letter_code
_entity_poly.pdbx_strand_id
1 'polypeptide(L)'
;MNTSTVVETVNINLEDFSETFLTCSTCLYTYDQNFRKPKLLPCSHSVCLSCLEQLASLPQTDALSLRCPMCREVCVLPSGGVNALPAAFLINQLLDVMQKQRKDVVPSCTFHPNEQLLYCECCDIVFCQQCETSVLNKKCNQHTVIPFSIALKRMSEIVVFRAK
;
A
#
# COMPACT_ATOMS: atom_id res chain seq x y z
N MET A 1 40.22 -17.53 -10.33
CA MET A 1 39.76 -16.34 -9.58
C MET A 1 38.27 -16.21 -9.82
N ASN A 2 37.42 -16.59 -8.86
CA ASN A 2 35.97 -16.44 -9.00
C ASN A 2 35.60 -15.01 -8.60
N THR A 3 35.21 -14.19 -9.57
CA THR A 3 34.65 -12.86 -9.32
C THR A 3 33.15 -13.00 -9.16
N SER A 4 32.69 -13.13 -7.92
CA SER A 4 31.27 -13.05 -7.62
C SER A 4 30.85 -11.58 -7.55
N THR A 5 29.95 -11.16 -8.43
CA THR A 5 29.29 -9.85 -8.35
C THR A 5 28.14 -9.93 -7.35
N VAL A 6 28.22 -9.15 -6.28
CA VAL A 6 27.11 -8.96 -5.35
C VAL A 6 26.09 -8.05 -6.03
N VAL A 7 24.88 -8.57 -6.26
CA VAL A 7 23.73 -7.76 -6.68
C VAL A 7 23.10 -7.23 -5.41
N GLU A 8 23.30 -5.95 -5.11
CA GLU A 8 22.59 -5.28 -4.02
C GLU A 8 21.14 -5.04 -4.44
N THR A 9 20.21 -5.70 -3.76
CA THR A 9 18.79 -5.40 -3.88
C THR A 9 18.44 -4.28 -2.93
N VAL A 10 17.97 -3.14 -3.47
CA VAL A 10 17.40 -2.05 -2.67
C VAL A 10 16.05 -2.54 -2.14
N ASN A 11 15.97 -2.83 -0.85
CA ASN A 11 14.72 -3.18 -0.21
C ASN A 11 14.00 -1.88 0.15
N ILE A 12 12.94 -1.54 -0.59
CA ILE A 12 12.15 -0.33 -0.32
C ILE A 12 11.33 -0.61 0.93
N ASN A 13 11.60 0.11 2.03
CA ASN A 13 10.74 0.08 3.20
C ASN A 13 9.35 0.62 2.80
N LEU A 14 8.34 -0.24 2.89
CA LEU A 14 6.97 0.05 2.48
C LEU A 14 6.34 1.17 3.31
N GLU A 15 6.73 1.29 4.59
CA GLU A 15 6.22 2.34 5.47
C GLU A 15 6.76 3.71 5.03
N ASP A 16 8.08 3.83 4.89
CA ASP A 16 8.74 5.05 4.42
C ASP A 16 8.24 5.48 3.02
N PHE A 17 8.01 4.51 2.14
CA PHE A 17 7.45 4.79 0.80
C PHE A 17 6.04 5.39 0.91
N SER A 18 5.19 4.80 1.76
CA SER A 18 3.82 5.30 1.95
C SER A 18 3.79 6.72 2.51
N GLU A 19 4.64 7.01 3.50
CA GLU A 19 4.74 8.32 4.11
C GLU A 19 5.23 9.36 3.09
N THR A 20 6.20 8.99 2.25
CA THR A 20 6.82 9.90 1.28
C THR A 20 5.93 10.17 0.07
N PHE A 21 5.31 9.14 -0.52
CA PHE A 21 4.66 9.25 -1.83
C PHE A 21 3.14 9.25 -1.76
N LEU A 22 2.54 8.73 -0.69
CA LEU A 22 1.09 8.57 -0.55
C LEU A 22 0.49 9.48 0.53
N THR A 23 1.23 10.48 1.00
CA THR A 23 0.76 11.44 1.99
C THR A 23 0.55 12.81 1.36
N CYS A 24 -0.55 13.46 1.73
CA CYS A 24 -0.79 14.84 1.34
C CYS A 24 0.14 15.78 2.10
N SER A 25 1.03 16.49 1.40
CA SER A 25 1.99 17.41 2.00
C SER A 25 1.34 18.60 2.72
N THR A 26 0.05 18.89 2.47
CA THR A 26 -0.68 19.98 3.12
C THR A 26 -1.24 19.61 4.49
N CYS A 27 -1.75 18.38 4.66
CA CYS A 27 -2.36 17.95 5.92
C CYS A 27 -1.62 16.79 6.61
N LEU A 28 -0.58 16.26 5.97
CA LEU A 28 0.24 15.15 6.45
C LEU A 28 -0.53 13.85 6.72
N TYR A 29 -1.70 13.69 6.10
CA TYR A 29 -2.46 12.44 6.11
C TYR A 29 -2.35 11.71 4.77
N THR A 30 -2.37 10.38 4.85
CA THR A 30 -2.38 9.49 3.68
C THR A 30 -3.58 9.77 2.78
N TYR A 31 -3.37 9.73 1.47
CA TYR A 31 -4.42 9.82 0.47
C TYR A 31 -5.35 8.60 0.55
N ASP A 32 -6.61 8.80 0.19
CA ASP A 32 -7.62 7.74 0.12
C ASP A 32 -8.59 8.00 -1.05
N GLN A 33 -9.43 7.01 -1.36
CA GLN A 33 -10.39 7.10 -2.46
C GLN A 33 -11.72 7.78 -2.09
N ASN A 34 -11.86 8.29 -0.86
CA ASN A 34 -13.12 8.81 -0.32
C ASN A 34 -13.03 10.32 -0.09
N PHE A 35 -12.36 10.73 0.97
CA PHE A 35 -12.30 12.11 1.46
C PHE A 35 -10.98 12.79 1.05
N ARG A 36 -9.86 12.05 1.09
CA ARG A 36 -8.53 12.56 0.75
C ARG A 36 -8.11 12.12 -0.65
N LYS A 37 -9.02 12.28 -1.62
CA LYS A 37 -8.75 11.99 -3.03
C LYS A 37 -7.61 12.89 -3.55
N PRO A 38 -6.52 12.36 -4.09
CA PRO A 38 -5.43 13.18 -4.61
C PRO A 38 -5.84 13.83 -5.94
N LYS A 39 -5.76 15.15 -6.00
CA LYS A 39 -6.10 15.98 -7.17
C LYS A 39 -4.85 16.65 -7.72
N LEU A 40 -4.71 16.65 -9.04
CA LEU A 40 -3.58 17.24 -9.74
C LEU A 40 -3.90 18.70 -10.10
N LEU A 41 -3.05 19.62 -9.63
CA LEU A 41 -3.13 21.03 -10.00
C LEU A 41 -2.44 21.27 -11.35
N PRO A 42 -2.75 22.38 -12.06
CA PRO A 42 -2.06 22.78 -13.29
C PRO A 42 -0.53 22.86 -13.18
N CYS A 43 0.01 23.20 -12.00
CA CYS A 43 1.45 23.19 -11.70
C CYS A 43 2.03 21.78 -11.45
N SER A 44 1.27 20.72 -11.73
CA SER A 44 1.64 19.30 -11.55
C SER A 44 1.84 18.83 -10.10
N HIS A 45 1.61 19.68 -9.10
CA HIS A 45 1.55 19.24 -7.71
C HIS A 45 0.21 18.54 -7.40
N SER A 46 0.26 17.55 -6.51
CA SER A 46 -0.93 16.85 -6.02
C SER A 46 -1.29 17.33 -4.62
N VAL A 47 -2.58 17.57 -4.39
CA VAL A 47 -3.13 17.95 -3.07
C VAL A 47 -4.43 17.17 -2.86
N CYS A 48 -4.74 16.78 -1.62
CA CYS A 48 -5.99 16.05 -1.37
C CYS A 48 -7.21 16.97 -1.49
N LEU A 49 -8.33 16.40 -1.93
CA LEU A 49 -9.57 17.14 -2.17
C LEU A 49 -10.02 17.93 -0.95
N SER A 50 -10.02 17.32 0.24
CA SER A 50 -10.35 18.00 1.50
C SER A 50 -9.53 19.27 1.73
N CYS A 51 -8.21 19.25 1.50
CA CYS A 51 -7.38 20.43 1.64
C CYS A 51 -7.69 21.49 0.56
N LEU A 52 -8.00 21.06 -0.66
CA LEU A 52 -8.37 21.98 -1.73
C LEU A 52 -9.71 22.68 -1.46
N GLU A 53 -10.69 21.96 -0.92
CA GLU A 53 -11.98 22.53 -0.51
C GLU A 53 -11.79 23.58 0.59
N GLN A 54 -10.94 23.29 1.58
CA GLN A 54 -10.57 24.28 2.61
C GLN A 54 -9.88 25.50 2.00
N LEU A 55 -8.88 25.31 1.13
CA LEU A 55 -8.18 26.41 0.46
C LEU A 55 -9.09 27.26 -0.44
N ALA A 56 -10.07 26.64 -1.09
CA ALA A 56 -11.06 27.33 -1.92
C ALA A 56 -12.10 28.11 -1.10
N SER A 57 -12.34 27.70 0.15
CA SER A 57 -13.25 28.39 1.08
C SER A 57 -12.67 29.65 1.71
N LEU A 58 -11.35 29.84 1.63
CA LEU A 58 -10.69 31.06 2.12
C LEU A 58 -11.10 32.28 1.27
N PRO A 59 -11.10 33.50 1.84
CA PRO A 59 -11.34 34.71 1.06
C PRO A 59 -10.26 34.86 -0.02
N GLN A 60 -10.64 34.66 -1.28
CA GLN A 60 -9.76 34.82 -2.44
C GLN A 60 -10.19 36.07 -3.21
N THR A 61 -9.23 36.74 -3.85
CA THR A 61 -9.52 37.87 -4.74
C THR A 61 -10.26 37.44 -6.01
N ASP A 62 -10.16 36.18 -6.39
CA ASP A 62 -10.80 35.60 -7.57
C ASP A 62 -11.34 34.21 -7.23
N ALA A 63 -12.66 34.02 -7.38
CA ALA A 63 -13.35 32.78 -7.04
C ALA A 63 -12.96 31.59 -7.94
N LEU A 64 -12.32 31.84 -9.08
CA LEU A 64 -11.89 30.80 -10.03
C LEU A 64 -10.40 30.46 -9.95
N SER A 65 -9.68 30.89 -8.90
CA SER A 65 -8.26 30.54 -8.76
C SER A 65 -7.87 30.20 -7.33
N LEU A 66 -6.82 29.40 -7.20
CA LEU A 66 -6.16 29.14 -5.91
C LEU A 66 -4.64 29.15 -6.08
N ARG A 67 -3.91 29.39 -5.00
CA ARG A 67 -2.45 29.24 -4.99
C ARG A 67 -2.06 27.86 -4.54
N CYS A 68 -1.16 27.22 -5.28
CA CYS A 68 -0.61 25.92 -4.87
C CYS A 68 0.12 26.06 -3.51
N PRO A 69 -0.16 25.19 -2.53
CA PRO A 69 0.54 25.24 -1.24
C PRO A 69 2.04 24.89 -1.34
N MET A 70 2.45 24.20 -2.42
CA MET A 70 3.82 23.73 -2.60
C MET A 70 4.69 24.75 -3.33
N CYS A 71 4.23 25.27 -4.47
CA CYS A 71 5.02 26.19 -5.32
C CYS A 71 4.47 27.61 -5.41
N ARG A 72 3.31 27.90 -4.79
CA ARG A 72 2.63 29.22 -4.78
C ARG A 72 2.15 29.74 -6.13
N GLU A 73 2.29 28.95 -7.20
CA GLU A 73 1.72 29.24 -8.51
C GLU A 73 0.20 29.36 -8.44
N VAL A 74 -0.34 30.33 -9.19
CA VAL A 74 -1.78 30.52 -9.32
C VAL A 74 -2.33 29.47 -10.27
N CYS A 75 -3.23 28.65 -9.76
CA CYS A 75 -3.89 27.56 -10.46
C CYS A 75 -5.33 27.98 -10.75
N VAL A 76 -5.66 28.10 -12.03
CA VAL A 76 -7.03 28.37 -12.47
C VAL A 76 -7.86 27.10 -12.29
N LEU A 77 -9.02 27.26 -11.68
CA LEU A 77 -9.97 26.18 -11.42
C LEU A 77 -10.89 25.97 -12.62
N PRO A 78 -11.23 24.70 -12.93
CA PRO A 78 -12.29 24.40 -13.90
C PRO A 78 -13.65 24.85 -13.36
N SER A 79 -14.67 24.89 -14.23
CA SER A 79 -16.03 25.31 -13.88
C SER A 79 -16.70 24.50 -12.76
N GLY A 80 -16.27 23.25 -12.53
CA GLY A 80 -16.69 22.43 -11.39
C GLY A 80 -15.85 22.61 -10.12
N GLY A 81 -15.04 23.67 -10.05
CA GLY A 81 -14.15 23.97 -8.92
C GLY A 81 -13.09 22.90 -8.68
N VAL A 82 -12.66 22.78 -7.42
CA VAL A 82 -11.62 21.82 -7.00
C VAL A 82 -12.01 20.35 -7.24
N ASN A 83 -13.31 20.05 -7.24
CA ASN A 83 -13.83 18.71 -7.49
C ASN A 83 -13.62 18.26 -8.94
N ALA A 84 -13.65 19.18 -9.89
CA ALA A 84 -13.43 18.91 -11.31
C ALA A 84 -11.94 18.88 -11.71
N LEU A 85 -11.01 19.09 -10.77
CA LEU A 85 -9.59 18.90 -11.05
C LEU A 85 -9.31 17.43 -11.40
N PRO A 86 -8.36 17.17 -12.34
CA PRO A 86 -7.96 15.81 -12.69
C PRO A 86 -7.51 15.02 -11.46
N ALA A 87 -7.80 13.73 -11.45
CA ALA A 87 -7.27 12.83 -10.43
C ALA A 87 -5.76 12.64 -10.64
N ALA A 88 -4.98 12.55 -9.56
CA ALA A 88 -3.58 12.19 -9.64
C ALA A 88 -3.45 10.67 -9.89
N PHE A 89 -3.52 10.27 -11.17
CA PHE A 89 -3.61 8.87 -11.58
C PHE A 89 -2.49 8.00 -10.99
N LEU A 90 -1.24 8.47 -11.00
CA LEU A 90 -0.10 7.72 -10.46
C LEU A 90 -0.23 7.44 -8.96
N ILE A 91 -0.68 8.42 -8.16
CA ILE A 91 -0.90 8.23 -6.72
C ILE A 91 -2.00 7.19 -6.50
N ASN A 92 -3.09 7.24 -7.28
CA ASN A 92 -4.16 6.24 -7.18
C ASN A 92 -3.68 4.83 -7.55
N GLN A 93 -2.89 4.68 -8.61
CA GLN A 93 -2.29 3.39 -8.97
C GLN A 93 -1.39 2.85 -7.85
N LEU A 94 -0.57 3.72 -7.25
CA LEU A 94 0.28 3.33 -6.13
C LEU A 94 -0.53 2.95 -4.88
N LEU A 95 -1.61 3.69 -4.56
CA LEU A 95 -2.55 3.32 -3.50
C LEU A 95 -3.14 1.92 -3.73
N ASP A 96 -3.55 1.61 -4.96
CA ASP A 96 -4.11 0.30 -5.31
C ASP A 96 -3.07 -0.82 -5.17
N VAL A 97 -1.83 -0.58 -5.60
CA VAL A 97 -0.72 -1.53 -5.44
C VAL A 97 -0.45 -1.80 -3.96
N MET A 98 -0.42 -0.75 -3.13
CA MET A 98 -0.20 -0.89 -1.69
C MET A 98 -1.36 -1.59 -0.98
N GLN A 99 -2.60 -1.33 -1.39
CA GLN A 99 -3.75 -2.05 -0.85
C GLN A 99 -3.74 -3.54 -1.22
N LYS A 100 -3.31 -3.89 -2.45
CA LYS A 100 -3.14 -5.30 -2.85
C LYS A 100 -2.06 -5.99 -2.03
N GLN A 101 -0.91 -5.35 -1.83
CA GLN A 101 0.12 -5.89 -0.93
C GLN A 101 -0.36 -6.00 0.52
N ARG A 102 -1.23 -5.08 1.00
CA ARG A 102 -1.84 -5.21 2.33
C ARG A 102 -2.86 -6.34 2.44
N LYS A 103 -3.53 -6.73 1.36
CA LYS A 103 -4.38 -7.94 1.37
C LYS A 103 -3.56 -9.23 1.40
N ASP A 104 -2.28 -9.17 1.06
CA ASP A 104 -1.31 -10.25 1.25
C ASP A 104 -0.66 -10.22 2.65
N VAL A 105 -1.16 -9.39 3.59
CA VAL A 105 -0.69 -9.42 4.99
C VAL A 105 -1.06 -10.77 5.56
N VAL A 106 -0.03 -11.60 5.70
CA VAL A 106 -0.10 -12.86 6.41
C VAL A 106 -0.60 -12.55 7.82
N PRO A 107 -1.72 -13.13 8.27
CA PRO A 107 -2.16 -12.95 9.65
C PRO A 107 -1.07 -13.41 10.61
N SER A 108 -0.99 -12.78 11.78
CA SER A 108 -0.11 -13.24 12.86
C SER A 108 -0.78 -14.36 13.67
N CYS A 109 -0.01 -15.10 14.46
CA CYS A 109 -0.58 -16.06 15.40
C CYS A 109 -1.43 -15.33 16.45
N THR A 110 -2.60 -15.90 16.79
CA THR A 110 -3.52 -15.35 17.79
C THR A 110 -2.93 -15.28 19.20
N PHE A 111 -2.02 -16.20 19.52
CA PHE A 111 -1.33 -16.25 20.82
C PHE A 111 0.06 -15.60 20.80
N HIS A 112 0.67 -15.50 19.61
CA HIS A 112 2.02 -14.97 19.43
C HIS A 112 2.04 -13.92 18.29
N PRO A 113 1.58 -12.68 18.53
CA PRO A 113 1.41 -11.68 17.48
C PRO A 113 2.70 -11.27 16.75
N ASN A 114 3.85 -11.42 17.42
CA ASN A 114 5.17 -11.08 16.88
C ASN A 114 5.82 -12.22 16.10
N GLU A 115 5.18 -13.39 16.03
CA GLU A 115 5.71 -14.56 15.34
C GLU A 115 5.12 -14.71 13.94
N GLN A 116 5.97 -15.06 12.98
CA GLN A 116 5.54 -15.37 11.62
C GLN A 116 4.80 -16.70 11.57
N LEU A 117 3.73 -16.77 10.77
CA LEU A 117 3.05 -18.02 10.46
C LEU A 117 3.80 -18.84 9.38
N LEU A 118 3.82 -20.14 9.60
CA LEU A 118 4.38 -21.21 8.79
C LEU A 118 3.25 -22.14 8.35
N TYR A 119 3.46 -22.85 7.25
CA TYR A 119 2.54 -23.84 6.73
C TYR A 119 3.27 -25.14 6.42
N CYS A 120 2.73 -26.27 6.90
CA CYS A 120 3.25 -27.58 6.57
C CYS A 120 2.44 -28.19 5.42
N GLU A 121 3.07 -28.37 4.26
CA GLU A 121 2.42 -28.97 3.08
C GLU A 121 2.01 -30.44 3.33
N CYS A 122 2.77 -31.16 4.15
CA CYS A 122 2.52 -32.57 4.44
C CYS A 122 1.35 -32.80 5.42
N CYS A 123 1.10 -31.83 6.31
CA CYS A 123 0.05 -31.93 7.33
C CYS A 123 -1.15 -31.03 7.06
N ASP A 124 -1.05 -30.14 6.08
CA ASP A 124 -2.07 -29.12 5.74
C ASP A 124 -2.48 -28.27 6.96
N ILE A 125 -1.48 -27.79 7.71
CA ILE A 125 -1.71 -26.97 8.92
C ILE A 125 -0.89 -25.69 8.88
N VAL A 126 -1.45 -24.64 9.47
CA VAL A 126 -0.79 -23.35 9.71
C VAL A 126 -0.47 -23.20 11.19
N PHE A 127 0.75 -22.77 11.52
CA PHE A 127 1.24 -22.62 12.89
C PHE A 127 2.34 -21.56 12.95
N CYS A 128 2.72 -21.06 14.13
CA CYS A 128 3.97 -20.30 14.30
C CYS A 128 5.04 -21.18 14.96
N GLN A 129 6.31 -20.73 14.95
CA GLN A 129 7.44 -21.48 15.51
C GLN A 129 7.20 -21.91 16.97
N GLN A 130 6.57 -21.06 17.78
CA GLN A 130 6.27 -21.39 19.19
C GLN A 130 5.14 -22.42 19.35
N CYS A 131 4.26 -22.56 18.36
CA CYS A 131 3.18 -23.55 18.36
C CYS A 131 3.59 -24.90 17.77
N GLU A 132 4.71 -25.00 17.05
CA GLU A 132 5.11 -26.17 16.26
C GLU A 132 4.88 -27.52 16.97
N THR A 133 5.40 -27.65 18.21
CA THR A 133 5.35 -28.89 18.99
C THR A 133 3.93 -29.32 19.39
N SER A 134 2.98 -28.39 19.46
CA SER A 134 1.60 -28.69 19.85
C SER A 134 0.68 -29.03 18.68
N VAL A 135 1.05 -28.61 17.46
CA VAL A 135 0.19 -28.74 16.27
C VAL A 135 0.69 -29.73 15.23
N LEU A 136 2.01 -29.93 15.10
CA LEU A 136 2.54 -30.92 14.15
C LEU A 136 2.27 -32.36 14.59
N ASN A 137 1.77 -33.17 13.66
CA ASN A 137 1.54 -34.58 13.91
C ASN A 137 2.87 -35.35 13.94
N LYS A 138 3.27 -35.81 15.14
CA LYS A 138 4.49 -36.60 15.38
C LYS A 138 4.58 -37.91 14.59
N LYS A 139 3.48 -38.36 13.95
CA LYS A 139 3.48 -39.53 13.05
C LYS A 139 3.98 -39.20 11.63
N CYS A 140 4.12 -37.92 11.28
CA CYS A 140 4.74 -37.49 10.05
C CYS A 140 6.25 -37.41 10.26
N ASN A 141 7.01 -38.20 9.50
CA ASN A 141 8.46 -38.29 9.70
C ASN A 141 9.24 -37.23 8.90
N GLN A 142 8.59 -36.51 7.99
CA GLN A 142 9.20 -35.47 7.16
C GLN A 142 8.20 -34.33 6.93
N HIS A 143 8.42 -33.19 7.58
CA HIS A 143 7.61 -32.00 7.41
C HIS A 143 8.25 -31.09 6.38
N THR A 144 7.55 -30.82 5.28
CA THR A 144 7.90 -29.73 4.36
C THR A 144 7.21 -28.48 4.85
N VAL A 145 7.96 -27.60 5.52
CA VAL A 145 7.45 -26.37 6.12
C VAL A 145 7.92 -25.17 5.30
N ILE A 146 6.98 -24.30 4.93
CA ILE A 146 7.24 -23.05 4.22
C ILE A 146 6.61 -21.86 4.95
N PRO A 147 7.10 -20.62 4.73
CA PRO A 147 6.41 -19.44 5.25
C PRO A 147 4.97 -19.34 4.72
N PHE A 148 4.02 -18.98 5.57
CA PHE A 148 2.60 -18.94 5.19
C PHE A 148 2.33 -17.87 4.09
N SER A 149 3.13 -16.80 4.02
CA SER A 149 3.12 -15.85 2.88
C SER A 149 3.32 -16.52 1.54
N ILE A 150 4.22 -17.52 1.48
CA ILE A 150 4.54 -18.23 0.24
C ILE A 150 3.41 -19.23 -0.09
N ALA A 151 2.86 -19.90 0.93
CA ALA A 151 1.70 -20.78 0.76
C ALA A 151 0.49 -20.02 0.20
N LEU A 152 0.16 -18.85 0.76
CA LEU A 152 -0.95 -18.01 0.29
C LEU A 152 -0.78 -17.59 -1.17
N LYS A 153 0.43 -17.18 -1.59
CA LYS A 153 0.72 -16.84 -2.99
C LYS A 153 0.56 -18.03 -3.93
N ARG A 154 1.08 -19.21 -3.55
CA ARG A 154 0.92 -20.45 -4.34
C ARG A 154 -0.55 -20.83 -4.48
N MET A 155 -1.32 -20.78 -3.40
CA MET A 155 -2.73 -21.16 -3.39
C MET A 155 -3.59 -20.18 -4.19
N SER A 156 -3.34 -18.87 -4.09
CA SER A 156 -4.07 -17.85 -4.85
C SER A 156 -3.80 -17.97 -6.36
N GLU A 157 -2.56 -18.26 -6.76
CA GLU A 157 -2.21 -18.54 -8.16
C GLU A 157 -2.93 -19.80 -8.70
N ILE A 158 -2.97 -20.89 -7.92
CA ILE A 158 -3.64 -22.14 -8.33
C ILE A 158 -5.16 -21.97 -8.52
N VAL A 159 -5.82 -21.21 -7.64
CA VAL A 159 -7.27 -20.93 -7.77
C VAL A 159 -7.56 -20.10 -9.02
N VAL A 160 -6.68 -19.14 -9.37
CA VAL A 160 -6.81 -18.34 -10.60
C VAL A 160 -6.59 -19.18 -11.86
N PHE A 161 -5.69 -20.17 -11.84
CA PHE A 161 -5.45 -21.05 -12.99
C PHE A 161 -6.52 -22.14 -13.18
N ARG A 162 -7.23 -22.57 -12.15
CA ARG A 162 -8.34 -23.54 -12.25
C ARG A 162 -9.70 -22.92 -12.60
N ALA A 163 -9.82 -21.61 -12.54
CA ALA A 163 -11.04 -20.86 -12.86
C ALA A 163 -11.08 -20.32 -14.31
N LYS A 164 -10.11 -20.69 -15.15
CA LYS A 164 -10.10 -20.41 -16.60
C LYS A 164 -10.39 -21.67 -17.41
#